data_AF-A0A917E1T1-F1
#
_entry.id   AF-A0A917E1T1-F1
#
_cell.length_a   1.000
_cell.length_b   1.000
_cell.length_c   1.000
_cell.angle_alpha   90.00
_cell.angle_beta   90.00
_cell.angle_gamma   90.00
#
_symmetry.space_group_name_H-M   'P 1'
#
loop_
_entity.id
_entity.type
_entity.pdbx_description
1 polymer ?
#
loop_
_entity_poly.entity_id
_entity_poly.type
_entity_poly.pdbx_seq_one_letter_code
_entity_poly.pdbx_strand_id
1 'polypeptide(L)'
;MQNDPNGATGEAVPAPTRRAFLRTAATAGASVAAGGMAIMATPSHAAGHPDAELLALGAEFDRAFAAYKIAAVHASNLADAFHAKNGTWPRKAEQRHNAYAAAYGRDVDPAIVASDDAARVADKLAIRIRSIPAKTLAGVAVKARTLRYDLCKWGDDPEPMSEWDWDDFCLESFIRGIQEIGGGPV
;
A
#
# COMPACT_ATOMS: atom_id res chain seq x y z
N MET A 1 22.62 46.82 19.85
CA MET A 1 21.38 46.73 19.04
C MET A 1 21.77 46.34 17.63
N GLN A 2 21.61 45.07 17.31
CA GLN A 2 21.77 44.52 15.96
C GLN A 2 20.64 43.50 15.81
N ASN A 3 19.75 43.75 14.85
CA ASN A 3 18.59 42.93 14.53
C ASN A 3 19.02 41.84 13.55
N ASP A 4 18.88 40.57 13.94
CA ASP A 4 18.88 39.44 13.02
C ASP A 4 17.41 39.03 12.76
N PRO A 5 16.90 39.14 11.51
CA PRO A 5 15.62 38.55 11.15
C PRO A 5 15.81 37.17 10.49
N ASN A 6 14.92 36.25 10.86
CA ASN A 6 14.46 35.12 10.04
C ASN A 6 15.39 33.92 9.85
N GLY A 7 15.50 33.09 10.90
CA GLY A 7 15.78 31.66 10.78
C GLY A 7 14.53 30.83 11.01
N ALA A 8 13.52 30.94 10.14
CA ALA A 8 12.36 30.04 10.13
C ALA A 8 12.78 28.70 9.50
N THR A 9 13.42 27.83 10.28
CA THR A 9 13.54 26.41 9.92
C THR A 9 12.22 25.75 10.25
N GLY A 10 11.30 25.74 9.28
CA GLY A 10 10.19 24.81 9.27
C GLY A 10 10.75 23.39 9.18
N GLU A 11 10.96 22.77 10.33
CA GLU A 11 11.17 21.33 10.44
C GLU A 11 9.84 20.68 10.02
N ALA A 12 9.74 20.29 8.75
CA ALA A 12 8.69 19.40 8.30
C ALA A 12 8.82 18.11 9.12
N VAL A 13 7.82 17.83 9.95
CA VAL A 13 7.65 16.53 10.59
C VAL A 13 7.74 15.47 9.49
N PRO A 14 8.65 14.48 9.57
CA PRO A 14 8.74 13.47 8.53
C PRO A 14 7.42 12.71 8.48
N ALA A 15 6.75 12.77 7.33
CA ALA A 15 5.56 11.96 7.06
C ALA A 15 5.86 10.50 7.45
N PRO A 16 4.93 9.79 8.12
CA PRO A 16 5.14 8.42 8.54
C PRO A 16 5.48 7.56 7.32
N THR A 17 6.75 7.20 7.17
CA THR A 17 7.20 6.35 6.08
C THR A 17 6.50 4.99 6.15
N ARG A 18 6.09 4.42 5.01
CA ARG A 18 5.45 3.09 4.83
C ARG A 18 6.06 1.96 5.69
N ARG A 19 7.32 2.11 6.09
CA ARG A 19 8.14 1.24 6.95
C ARG A 19 7.76 1.24 8.43
N ALA A 20 7.21 2.32 8.99
CA ALA A 20 6.79 2.37 10.39
C ALA A 20 5.57 1.46 10.65
N PHE A 21 4.70 1.33 9.64
CA PHE A 21 3.43 0.61 9.73
C PHE A 21 3.56 -0.92 9.68
N LEU A 22 4.58 -1.46 8.99
CA LEU A 22 4.82 -2.92 8.91
C LEU A 22 5.17 -3.55 10.28
N ARG A 23 5.59 -2.74 11.26
CA ARG A 23 5.94 -3.21 12.61
C ARG A 23 4.74 -3.70 13.43
N THR A 24 3.53 -3.24 13.13
CA THR A 24 2.31 -3.58 13.89
C THR A 24 1.60 -4.82 13.34
N ALA A 25 1.90 -5.23 12.10
CA ALA A 25 1.23 -6.34 11.42
C ALA A 25 1.82 -7.73 11.73
N ALA A 26 2.95 -7.81 12.43
CA ALA A 26 3.72 -9.06 12.60
C ALA A 26 3.10 -10.08 13.58
N THR A 27 1.98 -9.76 14.26
CA THR A 27 1.39 -10.63 15.30
C THR A 27 -0.02 -11.16 15.01
N ALA A 28 -0.63 -10.91 13.85
CA ALA A 28 -1.98 -11.38 13.57
C ALA A 28 -1.98 -12.53 12.54
N GLY A 29 -2.08 -13.75 13.07
CA GLY A 29 -2.17 -14.99 12.31
C GLY A 29 -3.48 -15.14 11.52
N ALA A 30 -3.38 -15.99 10.49
CA ALA A 30 -4.39 -16.28 9.49
C ALA A 30 -5.79 -16.61 10.02
N SER A 31 -6.81 -15.95 9.46
CA SER A 31 -8.13 -16.57 9.23
C SER A 31 -8.92 -15.81 8.16
N VAL A 32 -8.86 -16.27 6.90
CA VAL A 32 -9.82 -15.87 5.88
C VAL A 32 -10.90 -16.95 5.85
N ALA A 33 -11.96 -16.76 6.64
CA ALA A 33 -13.17 -17.55 6.50
C ALA A 33 -13.91 -17.07 5.24
N ALA A 34 -13.71 -17.79 4.14
CA ALA A 34 -14.41 -17.60 2.88
C ALA A 34 -15.90 -17.91 3.05
N GLY A 35 -16.71 -16.88 3.34
CA GLY A 35 -18.16 -16.91 3.16
C GLY A 35 -18.52 -16.77 1.68
N GLY A 36 -18.08 -17.71 0.86
CA GLY A 36 -18.37 -17.73 -0.58
C GLY A 36 -19.61 -18.55 -0.87
N MET A 37 -20.74 -17.91 -1.17
CA MET A 37 -21.75 -18.55 -2.00
C MET A 37 -21.12 -18.77 -3.38
N ALA A 38 -20.80 -20.03 -3.70
CA ALA A 38 -20.33 -20.43 -5.00
C ALA A 38 -21.47 -20.27 -6.03
N ILE A 39 -21.58 -19.09 -6.62
CA ILE A 39 -22.28 -18.94 -7.89
C ILE A 39 -21.38 -19.61 -8.91
N MET A 40 -21.76 -20.82 -9.35
CA MET A 40 -21.18 -21.47 -10.51
C MET A 40 -21.43 -20.59 -11.74
N ALA A 41 -20.56 -19.61 -11.96
CA ALA A 41 -20.52 -18.82 -13.17
C ALA A 41 -20.12 -19.77 -14.30
N THR A 42 -21.11 -20.19 -15.10
CA THR A 42 -20.85 -20.88 -16.36
C THR A 42 -19.99 -19.98 -17.25
N PRO A 43 -19.06 -20.53 -18.07
CA PRO A 43 -18.12 -19.75 -18.88
C PRO A 43 -18.76 -18.84 -19.94
N SER A 44 -20.09 -18.86 -20.06
CA SER A 44 -20.84 -18.17 -21.11
C SER A 44 -21.19 -16.70 -20.79
N HIS A 45 -21.09 -16.25 -19.52
CA HIS A 45 -21.47 -14.88 -19.14
C HIS A 45 -20.30 -13.88 -19.04
N ALA A 46 -19.05 -14.34 -19.14
CA ALA A 46 -17.88 -13.44 -19.08
C ALA A 46 -17.80 -12.47 -20.27
N ALA A 47 -18.41 -12.81 -21.41
CA ALA A 47 -18.39 -11.99 -22.62
C ALA A 47 -19.36 -10.78 -22.60
N GLY A 48 -20.19 -10.64 -21.56
CA GLY A 48 -21.24 -9.60 -21.50
C GLY A 48 -21.24 -8.72 -20.24
N HIS A 49 -20.34 -8.92 -19.27
CA HIS A 49 -20.38 -8.13 -18.04
C HIS A 49 -19.89 -6.69 -18.31
N PRO A 50 -20.65 -5.64 -17.92
CA PRO A 50 -20.28 -4.25 -18.19
C PRO A 50 -18.95 -3.81 -17.57
N ASP A 51 -18.49 -4.50 -16.51
CA ASP A 51 -17.20 -4.31 -15.84
C ASP A 51 -16.23 -5.50 -16.00
N ALA A 52 -16.32 -6.30 -17.08
CA ALA A 52 -15.47 -7.49 -17.25
C ALA A 52 -13.95 -7.21 -17.13
N GLU A 53 -13.46 -6.11 -17.74
CA GLU A 53 -12.05 -5.68 -17.63
C GLU A 53 -11.70 -5.32 -16.18
N LEU A 54 -12.56 -4.57 -15.49
CA LEU A 54 -12.39 -4.17 -14.09
C LEU A 54 -12.29 -5.39 -13.16
N LEU A 55 -13.13 -6.39 -13.36
CA LEU A 55 -13.11 -7.63 -12.58
C LEU A 55 -11.83 -8.45 -12.82
N ALA A 56 -11.39 -8.55 -14.08
CA ALA A 56 -10.15 -9.24 -14.42
C ALA A 56 -8.93 -8.56 -13.80
N LEU A 57 -8.83 -7.24 -13.95
CA LEU A 57 -7.79 -6.42 -13.31
C LEU A 57 -7.82 -6.52 -11.78
N GLY A 58 -9.02 -6.56 -11.19
CA GLY A 58 -9.17 -6.76 -9.74
C GLY A 58 -8.56 -8.08 -9.28
N ALA A 59 -8.78 -9.17 -10.01
CA ALA A 59 -8.18 -10.47 -9.69
C ALA A 59 -6.65 -10.48 -9.87
N GLU A 60 -6.12 -9.78 -10.89
CA GLU A 60 -4.67 -9.59 -11.06
C GLU A 60 -4.07 -8.76 -9.94
N PHE A 61 -4.75 -7.68 -9.55
CA PHE A 61 -4.36 -6.82 -8.45
C PHE A 61 -4.32 -7.59 -7.13
N ASP A 62 -5.34 -8.39 -6.83
CA ASP A 62 -5.39 -9.18 -5.59
C ASP A 62 -4.19 -10.16 -5.51
N ARG A 63 -3.77 -10.75 -6.64
CA ARG A 63 -2.56 -11.59 -6.72
C ARG A 63 -1.26 -10.79 -6.53
N ALA A 64 -1.11 -9.68 -7.25
CA ALA A 64 0.07 -8.83 -7.15
C ALA A 64 0.22 -8.25 -5.74
N PHE A 65 -0.89 -7.84 -5.15
CA PHE A 65 -0.91 -7.30 -3.80
C PHE A 65 -0.59 -8.37 -2.75
N ALA A 66 -1.09 -9.61 -2.90
CA ALA A 66 -0.68 -10.71 -2.03
C ALA A 66 0.84 -10.97 -2.09
N ALA A 67 1.43 -10.93 -3.30
CA ALA A 67 2.88 -11.08 -3.48
C ALA A 67 3.66 -9.94 -2.81
N TYR A 68 3.21 -8.70 -2.96
CA TYR A 68 3.78 -7.54 -2.27
C TYR A 68 3.76 -7.71 -0.75
N LYS A 69 2.64 -8.13 -0.14
CA LYS A 69 2.59 -8.34 1.32
C LYS A 69 3.63 -9.33 1.81
N ILE A 70 3.79 -10.45 1.09
CA ILE A 70 4.76 -11.49 1.45
C ILE A 70 6.18 -10.92 1.40
N ALA A 71 6.52 -10.20 0.32
CA ALA A 71 7.83 -9.57 0.16
C ALA A 71 8.09 -8.48 1.21
N ALA A 72 7.08 -7.65 1.52
CA ALA A 72 7.18 -6.58 2.51
C ALA A 72 7.41 -7.12 3.93
N VAL A 73 6.67 -8.14 4.34
CA VAL A 73 6.87 -8.82 5.64
C VAL A 73 8.27 -9.43 5.70
N HIS A 74 8.72 -10.09 4.63
CA HIS A 74 10.05 -10.67 4.58
C HIS A 74 11.16 -9.60 4.71
N ALA A 75 11.06 -8.51 3.96
CA ALA A 75 12.00 -7.39 4.04
C ALA A 75 12.02 -6.75 5.44
N SER A 76 10.85 -6.58 6.06
CA SER A 76 10.74 -6.05 7.42
C SER A 76 11.44 -6.98 8.43
N ASN A 77 11.16 -8.29 8.37
CA ASN A 77 11.77 -9.27 9.27
C ASN A 77 13.29 -9.30 9.14
N LEU A 78 13.83 -9.19 7.92
CA LEU A 78 15.28 -9.12 7.71
C LEU A 78 15.87 -7.81 8.26
N ALA A 79 15.20 -6.68 8.03
CA ALA A 79 15.64 -5.40 8.58
C ALA A 79 15.65 -5.42 10.12
N ASP A 80 14.60 -5.95 10.75
CA ASP A 80 14.49 -6.03 12.20
C ASP A 80 15.54 -6.99 12.78
N ALA A 81 15.74 -8.16 12.18
CA ALA A 81 16.80 -9.09 12.58
C ALA A 81 18.20 -8.46 12.42
N PHE A 82 18.42 -7.69 11.35
CA PHE A 82 19.66 -6.97 11.13
C PHE A 82 19.89 -5.90 12.22
N HIS A 83 18.87 -5.11 12.55
CA HIS A 83 18.95 -4.08 13.59
C HIS A 83 19.13 -4.69 14.99
N ALA A 84 18.46 -5.81 15.29
CA ALA A 84 18.63 -6.52 16.55
C ALA A 84 20.06 -7.04 16.72
N LYS A 85 20.68 -7.52 15.64
CA LYS A 85 22.07 -8.02 15.64
C LYS A 85 23.12 -6.91 15.67
N ASN A 86 22.93 -5.84 14.90
CA ASN A 86 23.95 -4.82 14.63
C ASN A 86 23.72 -3.49 15.35
N GLY A 87 22.62 -3.36 16.10
CA GLY A 87 22.18 -2.12 16.72
C GLY A 87 21.51 -1.17 15.73
N THR A 88 21.18 0.02 16.22
CA THR A 88 20.57 1.09 15.42
C THR A 88 21.59 1.76 14.51
N TRP A 89 21.08 2.49 13.50
CA TRP A 89 21.92 3.21 12.55
C TRP A 89 22.89 4.16 13.28
N PRO A 90 24.22 4.00 13.14
CA PRO A 90 25.18 4.82 13.86
C PRO A 90 25.13 6.29 13.38
N ARG A 91 25.15 7.24 14.32
CA ARG A 91 25.23 8.67 14.01
C ARG A 91 26.64 9.02 13.49
N LYS A 92 26.73 9.44 12.21
CA LYS A 92 27.80 10.19 11.49
C LYS A 92 29.29 9.90 11.76
N ALA A 93 29.69 8.87 12.51
CA ALA A 93 31.07 8.39 12.49
C ALA A 93 31.30 7.63 11.17
N GLU A 94 31.87 8.30 10.16
CA GLU A 94 31.92 7.86 8.76
C GLU A 94 32.34 6.39 8.59
N GLN A 95 33.34 5.91 9.32
CA GLN A 95 33.83 4.55 9.15
C GLN A 95 32.86 3.47 9.68
N ARG A 96 32.21 3.70 10.83
CA ARG A 96 31.18 2.79 11.37
C ARG A 96 29.90 2.85 10.54
N HIS A 97 29.56 4.04 10.06
CA HIS A 97 28.44 4.26 9.15
C HIS A 97 28.60 3.48 7.85
N ASN A 98 29.76 3.57 7.20
CA ASN A 98 30.00 2.91 5.92
C ASN A 98 30.00 1.38 6.04
N ALA A 99 30.61 0.84 7.11
CA ALA A 99 30.58 -0.60 7.37
C ALA A 99 29.15 -1.11 7.65
N TYR A 100 28.37 -0.35 8.42
CA TYR A 100 26.97 -0.66 8.70
C TYR A 100 26.13 -0.62 7.41
N ALA A 101 26.24 0.45 6.62
CA ALA A 101 25.51 0.62 5.37
C ALA A 101 25.88 -0.47 4.35
N ALA A 102 27.16 -0.82 4.22
CA ALA A 102 27.60 -1.90 3.33
C ALA A 102 27.05 -3.27 3.76
N ALA A 103 26.97 -3.53 5.07
CA ALA A 103 26.36 -4.76 5.57
C ALA A 103 24.84 -4.78 5.35
N TYR A 104 24.17 -3.67 5.65
CA TYR A 104 22.74 -3.52 5.41
C TYR A 104 22.39 -3.69 3.93
N GLY A 105 23.17 -3.06 3.04
CA GLY A 105 22.95 -3.13 1.60
C GLY A 105 23.20 -4.49 0.97
N ARG A 106 24.00 -5.34 1.62
CA ARG A 106 24.17 -6.73 1.20
C ARG A 106 23.09 -7.64 1.76
N ASP A 107 22.74 -7.46 3.04
CA ASP A 107 21.95 -8.43 3.80
C ASP A 107 20.44 -8.11 3.80
N VAL A 108 20.05 -6.86 3.52
CA VAL A 108 18.65 -6.38 3.62
C VAL A 108 18.16 -5.75 2.32
N ASP A 109 18.96 -4.90 1.65
CA ASP A 109 18.49 -4.19 0.44
C ASP A 109 17.93 -5.10 -0.67
N PRO A 110 18.47 -6.31 -0.95
CA PRO A 110 17.86 -7.19 -1.96
C PRO A 110 16.40 -7.53 -1.67
N ALA A 111 16.04 -7.71 -0.40
CA ALA A 111 14.66 -7.99 -0.01
C ALA A 111 13.77 -6.73 -0.09
N ILE A 112 14.33 -5.55 0.21
CA ILE A 112 13.64 -4.27 0.01
C ILE A 112 13.34 -4.06 -1.47
N VAL A 113 14.33 -4.26 -2.34
CA VAL A 113 14.16 -4.15 -3.80
C VAL A 113 13.09 -5.11 -4.30
N ALA A 114 13.10 -6.37 -3.84
CA ALA A 114 12.06 -7.34 -4.21
C ALA A 114 10.65 -6.90 -3.75
N SER A 115 10.53 -6.30 -2.56
CA SER A 115 9.28 -5.71 -2.08
C SER A 115 8.84 -4.53 -2.95
N ASP A 116 9.77 -3.63 -3.29
CA ASP A 116 9.49 -2.45 -4.11
C ASP A 116 9.06 -2.85 -5.53
N ASP A 117 9.70 -3.87 -6.10
CA ASP A 117 9.34 -4.41 -7.41
C ASP A 117 7.92 -5.02 -7.39
N ALA A 118 7.58 -5.78 -6.35
CA ALA A 118 6.23 -6.31 -6.17
C ALA A 118 5.19 -5.19 -5.97
N ALA A 119 5.52 -4.16 -5.19
CA ALA A 119 4.67 -2.98 -5.01
C ALA A 119 4.40 -2.29 -6.34
N ARG A 120 5.44 -2.11 -7.17
CA ARG A 120 5.35 -1.42 -8.47
C ARG A 120 4.42 -2.12 -9.46
N VAL A 121 4.27 -3.45 -9.36
CA VAL A 121 3.28 -4.21 -10.15
C VAL A 121 1.87 -3.88 -9.69
N ALA A 122 1.62 -3.91 -8.37
CA ALA A 122 0.31 -3.60 -7.81
C ALA A 122 -0.07 -2.12 -8.05
N ASP A 123 0.88 -1.19 -7.96
CA ASP A 123 0.69 0.24 -8.28
C ASP A 123 0.18 0.44 -9.72
N LYS A 124 0.81 -0.21 -10.71
CA LYS A 124 0.39 -0.12 -12.12
C LYS A 124 -1.04 -0.62 -12.31
N LEU A 125 -1.39 -1.72 -11.66
CA LEU A 125 -2.74 -2.28 -11.71
C LEU A 125 -3.76 -1.35 -11.04
N ALA A 126 -3.43 -0.79 -9.88
CA ALA A 126 -4.29 0.14 -9.15
C ALA A 126 -4.55 1.42 -9.98
N ILE A 127 -3.52 1.99 -10.60
CA ILE A 127 -3.65 3.12 -11.53
C ILE A 127 -4.61 2.78 -12.67
N ARG A 128 -4.44 1.59 -13.29
CA ARG A 128 -5.31 1.15 -14.39
C ARG A 128 -6.77 0.97 -13.94
N ILE A 129 -7.00 0.31 -12.81
CA ILE A 129 -8.33 0.11 -12.21
C ILE A 129 -9.04 1.44 -11.97
N ARG A 130 -8.33 2.44 -11.42
CA ARG A 130 -8.92 3.76 -11.16
C ARG A 130 -9.38 4.46 -12.44
N SER A 131 -8.61 4.30 -13.53
CA SER A 131 -8.89 4.95 -14.82
C SER A 131 -10.13 4.41 -15.56
N ILE A 132 -10.65 3.24 -15.19
CA ILE A 132 -11.81 2.63 -15.86
C ILE A 132 -13.08 2.98 -15.07
N PRO A 133 -14.12 3.60 -15.66
CA PRO A 133 -15.38 3.82 -14.96
C PRO A 133 -16.04 2.50 -14.55
N ALA A 134 -16.51 2.42 -13.30
CA ALA A 134 -17.29 1.28 -12.85
C ALA A 134 -18.76 1.50 -13.24
N LYS A 135 -19.42 0.46 -13.76
CA LYS A 135 -20.82 0.50 -14.17
C LYS A 135 -21.73 -0.30 -13.23
N THR A 136 -21.13 -1.07 -12.33
CA THR A 136 -21.83 -1.93 -11.36
C THR A 136 -21.20 -1.82 -9.97
N LEU A 137 -21.95 -2.28 -8.96
CA LEU A 137 -21.43 -2.41 -7.59
C LEU A 137 -20.20 -3.34 -7.51
N ALA A 138 -20.12 -4.37 -8.37
CA ALA A 138 -18.95 -5.25 -8.42
C ALA A 138 -17.70 -4.49 -8.91
N GLY A 139 -17.85 -3.59 -9.89
CA GLY A 139 -16.78 -2.69 -10.32
C GLY A 139 -16.36 -1.71 -9.22
N VAL A 140 -17.32 -1.14 -8.47
CA VAL A 140 -17.04 -0.28 -7.30
C VAL A 140 -16.25 -1.05 -6.24
N ALA A 141 -16.62 -2.30 -5.97
CA ALA A 141 -15.92 -3.12 -5.00
C ALA A 141 -14.45 -3.38 -5.38
N VAL A 142 -14.13 -3.49 -6.68
CA VAL A 142 -12.73 -3.56 -7.14
C VAL A 142 -12.00 -2.25 -6.83
N LYS A 143 -12.59 -1.10 -7.17
CA LYS A 143 -11.99 0.22 -6.88
C LYS A 143 -11.80 0.46 -5.37
N ALA A 144 -12.73 0.01 -4.54
CA ALA A 144 -12.63 0.12 -3.08
C ALA A 144 -11.42 -0.67 -2.54
N ARG A 145 -11.13 -1.85 -3.10
CA ARG A 145 -9.95 -2.65 -2.71
C ARG A 145 -8.64 -1.96 -3.09
N THR A 146 -8.56 -1.34 -4.26
CA THR A 146 -7.38 -0.55 -4.65
C THR A 146 -7.22 0.70 -3.80
N LEU A 147 -8.32 1.35 -3.40
CA LEU A 147 -8.25 2.49 -2.48
C LEU A 147 -7.66 2.10 -1.12
N ARG A 148 -7.99 0.92 -0.59
CA ARG A 148 -7.38 0.40 0.65
C ARG A 148 -5.87 0.24 0.52
N TYR A 149 -5.38 -0.17 -0.66
CA TYR A 149 -3.96 -0.22 -1.01
C TYR A 149 -3.32 1.16 -1.01
N ASP A 150 -3.93 2.12 -1.70
CA ASP A 150 -3.37 3.47 -1.86
C ASP A 150 -3.22 4.18 -0.52
N LEU A 151 -4.21 3.98 0.36
CA LEU A 151 -4.23 4.54 1.71
C LEU A 151 -3.25 3.84 2.66
N CYS A 152 -2.47 2.88 2.16
CA CYS A 152 -1.56 2.04 2.93
C CYS A 152 -2.23 1.32 4.12
N LYS A 153 -3.52 0.95 4.00
CA LYS A 153 -4.33 0.38 5.09
C LYS A 153 -4.42 -1.14 5.01
N TRP A 154 -3.37 -1.81 5.42
CA TRP A 154 -3.25 -3.26 5.29
C TRP A 154 -2.98 -3.89 6.65
N GLY A 155 -4.02 -4.50 7.22
CA GLY A 155 -4.06 -5.03 8.58
C GLY A 155 -5.51 -5.10 9.05
N ASP A 156 -5.78 -5.88 10.09
CA ASP A 156 -7.12 -6.01 10.69
C ASP A 156 -7.40 -4.91 11.74
N ASP A 157 -6.40 -4.09 12.07
CA ASP A 157 -6.49 -3.00 13.05
C ASP A 157 -5.89 -1.70 12.47
N PRO A 158 -6.66 -0.92 11.69
CA PRO A 158 -6.18 0.34 11.14
C PRO A 158 -6.08 1.41 12.25
N GLU A 159 -4.98 2.17 12.27
CA GLU A 159 -4.81 3.32 13.18
C GLU A 159 -5.97 4.34 13.04
N PRO A 160 -6.25 5.16 14.07
CA PRO A 160 -7.35 6.12 14.07
C PRO A 160 -7.33 7.08 12.86
N MET A 161 -8.51 7.33 12.30
CA MET A 161 -8.76 8.16 11.11
C MET A 161 -8.10 9.55 11.09
N SER A 162 -7.85 10.11 12.27
CA SER A 162 -7.35 11.47 12.47
C SER A 162 -5.87 11.66 12.15
N GLU A 163 -5.09 10.59 12.05
CA GLU A 163 -3.62 10.66 11.83
C GLU A 163 -3.23 10.35 10.38
N TRP A 164 -4.20 10.23 9.50
CA TRP A 164 -4.00 9.84 8.12
C TRP A 164 -3.64 11.08 7.27
N ASP A 165 -2.56 11.02 6.49
CA ASP A 165 -2.34 11.92 5.34
C ASP A 165 -3.08 11.32 4.14
N TRP A 166 -4.23 11.89 3.80
CA TRP A 166 -5.08 11.41 2.71
C TRP A 166 -4.51 11.94 1.40
N ASP A 167 -4.42 11.10 0.37
CA ASP A 167 -4.39 11.63 -0.99
C ASP A 167 -5.86 11.93 -1.34
N ASP A 168 -6.30 13.17 -1.12
CA ASP A 168 -7.68 13.65 -1.37
C ASP A 168 -8.17 13.24 -2.76
N PHE A 169 -7.25 13.17 -3.74
CA PHE A 169 -7.54 12.71 -5.09
C PHE A 169 -8.12 11.29 -5.14
N CYS A 170 -7.59 10.36 -4.33
CA CYS A 170 -8.02 8.96 -4.32
C CYS A 170 -9.42 8.80 -3.71
N LEU A 171 -9.71 9.53 -2.64
CA LEU A 171 -11.04 9.54 -2.02
C LEU A 171 -12.08 10.20 -2.93
N GLU A 172 -11.78 11.36 -3.48
CA GLU A 172 -12.67 12.09 -4.38
C GLU A 172 -13.00 11.28 -5.64
N SER A 173 -11.99 10.61 -6.23
CA SER A 173 -12.19 9.72 -7.37
C SER A 173 -13.11 8.53 -7.04
N PHE A 174 -13.04 8.01 -5.81
CA PHE A 174 -13.91 6.94 -5.35
C PHE A 174 -15.35 7.41 -5.12
N ILE A 175 -15.52 8.57 -4.45
CA ILE A 175 -16.83 9.19 -4.20
C ILE A 175 -17.55 9.49 -5.52
N ARG A 176 -16.86 10.10 -6.50
CA ARG A 176 -17.42 10.37 -7.84
C ARG A 176 -17.92 9.10 -8.52
N GLY A 177 -17.13 8.01 -8.46
CA GLY A 177 -17.55 6.73 -9.04
C GLY A 177 -18.82 6.15 -8.41
N ILE A 178 -19.04 6.37 -7.10
CA ILE A 178 -20.30 5.98 -6.44
C ILE A 178 -21.46 6.87 -6.90
N GLN A 179 -21.25 8.18 -7.00
CA GLN A 179 -22.27 9.14 -7.42
C GLN A 179 -22.74 8.88 -8.86
N GLU A 180 -21.82 8.60 -9.78
CA GLU A 180 -22.13 8.26 -11.18
C GLU A 180 -23.05 7.04 -11.30
N ILE A 181 -22.84 6.01 -10.47
CA ILE A 181 -23.68 4.80 -10.46
C ILE A 181 -25.02 5.03 -9.78
N GLY A 182 -25.05 5.85 -8.73
CA GLY A 182 -26.26 6.18 -7.98
C GLY A 182 -27.18 7.19 -8.66
N GLY A 183 -26.77 7.78 -9.79
CA GLY A 183 -27.50 8.88 -10.44
C GLY A 183 -27.45 10.19 -9.64
N GLY A 184 -26.43 10.36 -8.80
CA GLY A 184 -26.21 11.58 -8.03
C GLY A 184 -25.77 12.76 -8.90
N PRO A 185 -25.90 14.01 -8.42
CA PRO A 185 -25.38 15.17 -9.13
C PRO A 185 -23.85 15.08 -9.25
N VAL A 186 -23.36 15.28 -10.48
CA VAL A 186 -21.93 15.32 -10.85
C VAL A 186 -21.37 16.73 -10.68
#